data_AF-A0A957NV92-F1
#
_entry.id   AF-A0A957NV92-F1
#
_cell.length_a   1.000
_cell.length_b   1.000
_cell.length_c   1.000
_cell.angle_alpha   90.00
_cell.angle_beta   90.00
_cell.angle_gamma   90.00
#
_symmetry.space_group_name_H-M   'P 1'
#
loop_
_entity.id
_entity.type
_entity.pdbx_description
1 polymer ?
#
loop_
_entity_poly.entity_id
_entity_poly.type
_entity_poly.pdbx_seq_one_letter_code
_entity_poly.pdbx_strand_id
1 'polypeptide(L)'
;DGGRLFVNGQTVIDAWSDQRIATYTGDITLAGGPVTIQMEYYERTLGAYAILGWDWRPAAQAPPQPSIGWRAEYYNNRDLSGDPVLVRNDAAINFDWGRGSPDPGTVNVDNFSVRWTQRLNLPAGNYRFTTTADDGVRLAIDDRLLIDNWRQQPRTTNTGEIYLPGGSVNVVMTYFDAGDHAIAQLDWVQLSGQSGGSWRGQYFNNRDLSGDPEAVLDERAIDFDWGYDAPGLGIGRDNFSARWTRSLDLAPGRYRFSMSVDDGGRLFVNDRLVIDGWRDQPLRTYTAEVEITESPTRLRMEYYEGNGEAAARLAWTLVGGIEPVETDWKTFRSSRFGVEFEYPASWQPSPDDAERYSGSNGFFVLNASSGATLDDFADSEINHPLRPYGVNPQVIPMTVAGQDARLILPSTNQSSELRQQSALVVRYPKPRQVSSTTYEFFVLYTSQPYVRHMADSLKFVEGNGATGPLPTPTGTLPANAVIVDDADSGFTRGGAEDGWRTETEGTNGSLTWSLNSERALADYNWGRWNPKLRPGRYEVFVYIPERFSTTERARYWVSHSGGLTLRLVDQAANSNRWVSLGTFNFSGGERDYVSLADVTFEPDQSRLVAWDAVKWEER
;
A
#
# COMPACT_ATOMS: atom_id res chain seq x y z
N ASP A 1 -18.36 54.63 19.39
CA ASP A 1 -18.01 53.21 19.53
C ASP A 1 -17.42 52.66 18.24
N GLY A 2 -16.23 52.08 18.29
CA GLY A 2 -15.57 51.53 17.11
C GLY A 2 -15.72 50.01 17.01
N GLY A 3 -15.52 49.47 15.80
CA GLY A 3 -15.51 48.04 15.57
C GLY A 3 -14.58 47.62 14.44
N ARG A 4 -14.03 46.40 14.55
CA ARG A 4 -13.24 45.73 13.52
C ARG A 4 -13.80 44.34 13.27
N LEU A 5 -13.82 43.91 12.02
CA LEU A 5 -14.23 42.56 11.64
C LEU A 5 -13.11 41.90 10.85
N PHE A 6 -12.74 40.70 11.28
CA PHE A 6 -11.76 39.84 10.64
C PHE A 6 -12.41 38.51 10.27
N VAL A 7 -12.09 38.02 9.08
CA VAL A 7 -12.53 36.71 8.59
C VAL A 7 -11.28 35.97 8.12
N ASN A 8 -11.00 34.80 8.71
CA ASN A 8 -9.74 34.04 8.53
C ASN A 8 -8.48 34.91 8.73
N GLY A 9 -8.52 35.83 9.69
CA GLY A 9 -7.42 36.75 9.99
C GLY A 9 -7.28 37.93 9.02
N GLN A 10 -8.07 37.98 7.93
CA GLN A 10 -8.11 39.14 7.03
C GLN A 10 -9.09 40.19 7.53
N THR A 11 -8.66 41.45 7.57
CA THR A 11 -9.53 42.58 7.95
C THR A 11 -10.58 42.83 6.86
N VAL A 12 -11.85 42.67 7.20
CA VAL A 12 -13.01 42.94 6.32
C VAL A 12 -13.60 44.32 6.60
N ILE A 13 -13.61 44.74 7.88
CA ILE A 13 -14.06 46.07 8.30
C ILE A 13 -13.05 46.61 9.31
N ASP A 14 -12.57 47.83 9.10
CA ASP A 14 -11.81 48.59 10.10
C ASP A 14 -12.41 49.97 10.33
N ALA A 15 -13.29 50.07 11.34
CA ALA A 15 -13.97 51.29 11.73
C ALA A 15 -13.67 51.60 13.21
N TRP A 16 -12.38 51.63 13.57
CA TRP A 16 -11.92 51.84 14.94
C TRP A 16 -11.87 53.32 15.35
N SER A 17 -13.04 53.98 15.40
CA SER A 17 -13.15 55.39 15.81
C SER A 17 -14.48 55.71 16.50
N ASP A 18 -14.53 56.87 17.18
CA ASP A 18 -15.73 57.30 17.89
C ASP A 18 -16.83 57.73 16.92
N GLN A 19 -17.92 56.97 16.93
CA GLN A 19 -19.06 57.18 16.04
C GLN A 19 -20.39 56.81 16.73
N ARG A 20 -21.48 57.33 16.17
CA ARG A 20 -22.86 56.90 16.47
C ARG A 20 -23.12 55.53 15.85
N ILE A 21 -24.23 54.89 16.19
CA ILE A 21 -24.63 53.61 15.58
C ILE A 21 -24.59 53.73 14.05
N ALA A 22 -23.80 52.87 13.42
CA ALA A 22 -23.56 52.83 12.00
C ALA A 22 -23.40 51.39 11.55
N THR A 23 -23.86 51.10 10.33
CA THR A 23 -23.69 49.79 9.71
C THR A 23 -22.52 49.86 8.76
N TYR A 24 -21.53 49.00 8.98
CA TYR A 24 -20.41 48.77 8.08
C TYR A 24 -20.63 47.43 7.36
N THR A 25 -20.33 47.39 6.07
CA THR A 25 -20.44 46.19 5.24
C THR A 25 -19.14 46.03 4.47
N GLY A 26 -18.60 44.82 4.46
CA GLY A 26 -17.46 44.44 3.66
C GLY A 26 -17.69 43.06 3.06
N ASP A 27 -17.25 42.87 1.83
CA ASP A 27 -17.38 41.60 1.11
C ASP A 27 -16.07 40.81 1.21
N ILE A 28 -16.17 39.50 1.43
CA ILE A 28 -15.04 38.57 1.38
C ILE A 28 -15.44 37.30 0.63
N THR A 29 -14.58 36.84 -0.28
CA THR A 29 -14.79 35.60 -1.02
C THR A 29 -14.23 34.43 -0.21
N LEU A 30 -15.05 33.40 0.02
CA LEU A 30 -14.69 32.21 0.79
C LEU A 30 -14.67 30.98 -0.12
N ALA A 31 -13.60 30.17 -0.04
CA ALA A 31 -13.42 28.99 -0.89
C ALA A 31 -14.25 27.75 -0.48
N GLY A 32 -15.14 27.89 0.52
CA GLY A 32 -15.85 26.79 1.18
C GLY A 32 -15.06 26.17 2.33
N GLY A 33 -15.76 25.56 3.30
CA GLY A 33 -15.17 24.98 4.53
C GLY A 33 -15.41 25.82 5.79
N PRO A 34 -14.86 25.40 6.95
CA PRO A 34 -14.97 26.15 8.21
C PRO A 34 -14.22 27.48 8.14
N VAL A 35 -14.81 28.53 8.72
CA VAL A 35 -14.30 29.90 8.67
C VAL A 35 -14.22 30.48 10.08
N THR A 36 -13.13 31.17 10.38
CA THR A 36 -12.93 31.89 11.65
C THR A 36 -13.40 33.32 11.49
N ILE A 37 -14.30 33.77 12.37
CA ILE A 37 -14.79 35.16 12.40
C ILE A 37 -14.42 35.78 13.74
N GLN A 38 -13.71 36.91 13.71
CA GLN A 38 -13.35 37.70 14.89
C GLN A 38 -13.92 39.10 14.73
N MET A 39 -14.75 39.53 15.67
CA MET A 39 -15.22 40.91 15.75
C MET A 39 -14.66 41.55 17.02
N GLU A 40 -14.03 42.69 16.86
CA GLU A 40 -13.59 43.55 17.96
C GLU A 40 -14.52 44.76 18.05
N TYR A 41 -14.85 45.21 19.25
CA TYR A 41 -15.73 46.34 19.51
C TYR A 41 -15.27 47.11 20.74
N TYR A 42 -15.43 48.43 20.75
CA TYR A 42 -15.30 49.24 21.95
C TYR A 42 -16.47 50.21 22.11
N GLU A 43 -16.93 50.35 23.35
CA GLU A 43 -17.86 51.41 23.77
C GLU A 43 -17.08 52.52 24.48
N ARG A 44 -17.49 53.78 24.28
CA ARG A 44 -16.87 54.91 24.97
C ARG A 44 -17.81 55.64 25.93
N THR A 45 -19.06 55.93 25.50
CA THR A 45 -20.11 56.55 26.33
C THR A 45 -21.51 56.29 25.76
N LEU A 46 -22.54 56.18 26.61
CA LEU A 46 -23.98 55.98 26.34
C LEU A 46 -24.41 54.51 26.23
N GLY A 47 -25.19 54.13 25.21
CA GLY A 47 -25.77 52.80 25.05
C GLY A 47 -24.96 51.95 24.09
N ALA A 48 -24.59 50.73 24.51
CA ALA A 48 -23.74 49.82 23.75
C ALA A 48 -24.55 48.92 22.80
N TYR A 49 -24.17 48.88 21.52
CA TYR A 49 -24.76 47.98 20.52
C TYR A 49 -23.67 47.44 19.58
N ALA A 50 -23.59 46.12 19.48
CA ALA A 50 -22.79 45.41 18.48
C ALA A 50 -23.64 44.31 17.85
N ILE A 51 -23.83 44.39 16.53
CA ILE A 51 -24.64 43.42 15.78
C ILE A 51 -23.79 42.96 14.60
N LEU A 52 -23.56 41.65 14.52
CA LEU A 52 -22.92 40.99 13.38
C LEU A 52 -23.96 40.20 12.62
N GLY A 53 -24.08 40.48 11.33
CA GLY A 53 -24.90 39.71 10.40
C GLY A 53 -24.15 39.50 9.10
N TRP A 54 -24.46 38.41 8.41
CA TRP A 54 -23.94 38.12 7.08
C TRP A 54 -25.07 37.66 6.17
N ASP A 55 -24.89 37.92 4.87
CA ASP A 55 -25.74 37.46 3.80
C ASP A 55 -24.85 36.74 2.78
N TRP A 56 -25.27 35.59 2.27
CA TRP A 56 -24.53 34.88 1.24
C TRP A 56 -25.09 35.27 -0.12
N ARG A 57 -24.22 35.76 -1.00
CA ARG A 57 -24.56 36.06 -2.39
C ARG A 57 -23.62 35.29 -3.31
N PRO A 58 -24.11 34.61 -4.36
CA PRO A 58 -23.25 34.21 -5.46
C PRO A 58 -22.52 35.46 -5.97
N ALA A 59 -21.20 35.42 -6.08
CA ALA A 59 -20.42 36.59 -6.49
C ALA A 59 -21.00 37.15 -7.80
N ALA A 60 -21.60 38.35 -7.72
CA ALA A 60 -21.99 39.07 -8.91
C ALA A 60 -20.69 39.45 -9.64
N GLN A 61 -20.46 38.83 -10.79
CA GLN A 61 -19.37 39.21 -11.68
C GLN A 61 -19.48 40.72 -11.94
N ALA A 62 -18.48 41.50 -11.50
CA ALA A 62 -18.19 42.76 -12.18
C ALA A 62 -18.14 42.44 -13.68
N PRO A 63 -18.77 43.27 -14.55
CA PRO A 63 -18.86 42.93 -15.97
C PRO A 63 -17.46 42.58 -16.46
N PRO A 64 -17.27 41.40 -17.09
CA PRO A 64 -15.96 41.03 -17.60
C PRO A 64 -15.54 42.14 -18.55
N GLN A 65 -14.59 42.97 -18.14
CA GLN A 65 -13.80 43.71 -19.11
C GLN A 65 -13.20 42.60 -19.99
N PRO A 66 -13.46 42.60 -21.30
CA PRO A 66 -12.90 41.59 -22.18
C PRO A 66 -11.40 41.84 -22.22
N SER A 67 -10.63 41.21 -21.32
CA SER A 67 -9.17 41.20 -21.39
C SER A 67 -8.80 40.27 -22.53
N ILE A 68 -8.79 40.81 -23.74
CA ILE A 68 -8.16 40.19 -24.89
C ILE A 68 -6.66 40.44 -24.72
N GLY A 69 -6.01 39.81 -23.74
CA GLY A 69 -4.55 39.88 -23.55
C GLY A 69 -4.04 40.30 -22.16
N TRP A 70 -2.72 40.21 -22.01
CA TRP A 70 -1.93 40.51 -20.84
C TRP A 70 -1.95 41.99 -20.50
N ARG A 71 -2.31 42.35 -19.26
CA ARG A 71 -2.14 43.72 -18.79
C ARG A 71 -0.64 43.98 -18.60
N ALA A 72 -0.08 44.86 -19.43
CA ALA A 72 1.32 45.22 -19.47
C ALA A 72 1.55 46.60 -18.86
N GLU A 73 2.46 46.70 -17.90
CA GLU A 73 2.90 47.94 -17.27
C GLU A 73 4.37 48.17 -17.60
N TYR A 74 4.69 49.22 -18.35
CA TYR A 74 6.04 49.57 -18.77
C TYR A 74 6.61 50.69 -17.91
N TYR A 75 7.89 50.59 -17.57
CA TYR A 75 8.60 51.54 -16.70
C TYR A 75 9.90 51.98 -17.36
N ASN A 76 10.25 53.27 -17.24
CA ASN A 76 11.53 53.83 -17.72
C ASN A 76 12.67 53.65 -16.70
N ASN A 77 12.73 52.47 -16.09
CA ASN A 77 13.81 52.01 -15.22
C ASN A 77 13.82 50.48 -15.18
N ARG A 78 14.88 49.87 -14.65
CA ARG A 78 15.05 48.41 -14.61
C ARG A 78 14.38 47.73 -13.43
N ASP A 79 13.87 48.49 -12.46
CA ASP A 79 13.49 47.96 -11.14
C ASP A 79 11.97 47.91 -10.93
N LEU A 80 11.16 48.15 -11.98
CA LEU A 80 9.69 48.23 -11.90
C LEU A 80 9.22 49.26 -10.86
N SER A 81 9.97 50.35 -10.71
CA SER A 81 9.74 51.36 -9.68
C SER A 81 8.98 52.58 -10.20
N GLY A 82 8.21 53.22 -9.32
CA GLY A 82 7.37 54.36 -9.65
C GLY A 82 6.11 53.98 -10.43
N ASP A 83 5.44 54.99 -10.99
CA ASP A 83 4.26 54.77 -11.85
C ASP A 83 4.70 54.30 -13.24
N PRO A 84 3.96 53.35 -13.87
CA PRO A 84 4.25 52.94 -15.24
C PRO A 84 4.03 54.08 -16.22
N VAL A 85 4.97 54.25 -17.16
CA VAL A 85 4.90 55.28 -18.22
C VAL A 85 3.92 54.89 -19.33
N LEU A 86 3.61 53.59 -19.45
CA LEU A 86 2.62 53.06 -20.38
C LEU A 86 1.93 51.85 -19.74
N VAL A 87 0.60 51.82 -19.81
CA VAL A 87 -0.21 50.65 -19.47
C VAL A 87 -1.07 50.28 -20.68
N ARG A 88 -0.95 49.05 -21.16
CA ARG A 88 -1.75 48.54 -22.28
C ARG A 88 -2.04 47.05 -22.14
N ASN A 89 -2.87 46.51 -23.04
CA ASN A 89 -3.11 45.08 -23.13
C ASN A 89 -2.34 44.50 -24.33
N ASP A 90 -1.46 43.55 -24.07
CA ASP A 90 -0.70 42.84 -25.10
C ASP A 90 -1.35 41.48 -25.37
N ALA A 91 -1.64 41.14 -26.63
CA ALA A 91 -2.32 39.89 -26.96
C ALA A 91 -1.51 38.63 -26.56
N ALA A 92 -0.18 38.72 -26.60
CA ALA A 92 0.76 37.69 -26.16
C ALA A 92 2.07 38.36 -25.71
N ILE A 93 2.84 37.66 -24.86
CA ILE A 93 4.22 38.04 -24.56
C ILE A 93 5.12 37.34 -25.58
N ASN A 94 5.29 37.95 -26.74
CA ASN A 94 6.14 37.45 -27.82
C ASN A 94 6.77 38.62 -28.56
N PHE A 95 7.67 39.33 -27.88
CA PHE A 95 8.29 40.55 -28.35
C PHE A 95 9.75 40.33 -28.70
N ASP A 96 10.15 40.90 -29.85
CA ASP A 96 11.53 41.12 -30.26
C ASP A 96 11.61 42.56 -30.74
N TRP A 97 12.10 43.44 -29.87
CA TRP A 97 12.26 44.87 -30.17
C TRP A 97 13.60 45.16 -30.85
N GLY A 98 14.49 44.17 -30.94
CA GLY A 98 15.88 44.37 -31.35
C GLY A 98 16.51 45.52 -30.56
N ARG A 99 17.04 46.51 -31.26
CA ARG A 99 17.66 47.72 -30.67
C ARG A 99 16.66 48.89 -30.47
N GLY A 100 15.37 48.59 -30.47
CA GLY A 100 14.29 49.56 -30.46
C GLY A 100 13.55 49.62 -29.13
N SER A 101 12.55 50.50 -29.06
CA SER A 101 11.68 50.67 -27.88
C SER A 101 10.33 49.98 -28.07
N PRO A 102 9.71 49.45 -26.99
CA PRO A 102 8.34 48.95 -27.00
C PRO A 102 7.26 49.96 -27.43
N ASP A 103 7.54 51.26 -27.25
CA ASP A 103 6.73 52.38 -27.71
C ASP A 103 7.60 53.65 -27.84
N PRO A 104 8.12 53.94 -29.05
CA PRO A 104 9.04 55.06 -29.27
C PRO A 104 8.45 56.41 -28.85
N GLY A 105 9.16 57.12 -27.98
CA GLY A 105 8.75 58.43 -27.45
C GLY A 105 8.05 58.36 -26.09
N THR A 106 7.63 57.17 -25.64
CA THR A 106 7.02 56.95 -24.32
C THR A 106 7.90 56.05 -23.45
N VAL A 107 8.33 54.91 -24.00
CA VAL A 107 9.25 53.96 -23.34
C VAL A 107 10.66 54.18 -23.86
N ASN A 108 11.65 54.18 -22.97
CA ASN A 108 13.06 54.32 -23.36
C ASN A 108 13.51 53.18 -24.28
N VAL A 109 14.55 53.44 -25.08
CA VAL A 109 15.18 52.40 -25.91
C VAL A 109 15.86 51.35 -25.05
N ASP A 110 16.65 51.79 -24.06
CA ASP A 110 17.31 50.93 -23.08
C ASP A 110 16.87 51.31 -21.66
N ASN A 111 17.19 50.46 -20.68
CA ASN A 111 16.90 50.69 -19.25
C ASN A 111 15.41 50.85 -18.96
N PHE A 112 14.61 49.94 -19.52
CA PHE A 112 13.20 49.83 -19.24
C PHE A 112 12.86 48.48 -18.61
N SER A 113 11.69 48.39 -17.97
CA SER A 113 11.17 47.14 -17.44
C SER A 113 9.68 47.02 -17.70
N VAL A 114 9.17 45.79 -17.65
CA VAL A 114 7.76 45.50 -17.92
C VAL A 114 7.25 44.48 -16.93
N ARG A 115 6.01 44.68 -16.46
CA ARG A 115 5.22 43.68 -15.73
C ARG A 115 3.99 43.31 -16.55
N TRP A 116 3.93 42.06 -16.97
CA TRP A 116 2.72 41.47 -17.57
C TRP A 116 1.96 40.67 -16.52
N THR A 117 0.64 40.88 -16.43
CA THR A 117 -0.25 40.12 -15.55
C THR A 117 -1.46 39.63 -16.34
N GLN A 118 -1.79 38.34 -16.19
CA GLN A 118 -3.01 37.78 -16.72
C GLN A 118 -3.51 36.62 -15.85
N ARG A 119 -4.83 36.48 -15.75
CA ARG A 119 -5.45 35.25 -15.27
C ARG A 119 -5.77 34.35 -16.45
N LEU A 120 -5.14 33.19 -16.50
CA LEU A 120 -5.38 32.17 -17.51
C LEU A 120 -6.32 31.12 -16.94
N ASN A 121 -7.31 30.69 -17.71
CA ASN A 121 -8.10 29.51 -17.35
C ASN A 121 -7.42 28.27 -17.94
N LEU A 122 -6.62 27.58 -17.14
CA LEU A 122 -5.87 26.40 -17.58
C LEU A 122 -6.50 25.14 -17.00
N PRO A 123 -6.62 24.04 -17.78
CA PRO A 123 -6.98 22.73 -17.23
C PRO A 123 -6.02 22.30 -16.10
N ALA A 124 -6.50 21.41 -15.23
CA ALA A 124 -5.61 20.77 -14.26
C ALA A 124 -4.53 19.98 -15.00
N GLY A 125 -3.28 20.07 -14.56
CA GLY A 125 -2.19 19.35 -15.19
C GLY A 125 -0.81 19.88 -14.87
N ASN A 126 0.20 19.14 -15.32
CA ASN A 126 1.59 19.59 -15.25
C ASN A 126 1.87 20.51 -16.44
N TYR A 127 2.50 21.64 -16.17
CA TYR A 127 2.87 22.64 -17.17
C TYR A 127 4.37 22.90 -17.11
N ARG A 128 5.00 22.98 -18.27
CA ARG A 128 6.33 23.58 -18.43
C ARG A 128 6.16 24.96 -19.01
N PHE A 129 6.50 25.99 -18.24
CA PHE A 129 6.62 27.36 -18.70
C PHE A 129 8.03 27.62 -19.21
N THR A 130 8.13 28.34 -20.31
CA THR A 130 9.40 28.71 -20.97
C THR A 130 9.42 30.21 -21.16
N THR A 131 10.48 30.87 -20.70
CA THR A 131 10.75 32.28 -20.97
C THR A 131 12.00 32.43 -21.81
N THR A 132 11.99 33.29 -22.81
CA THR A 132 13.20 33.73 -23.51
C THR A 132 13.34 35.23 -23.35
N ALA A 133 14.46 35.68 -22.76
CA ALA A 133 14.67 37.09 -22.46
C ALA A 133 16.13 37.53 -22.67
N ASP A 134 16.30 38.79 -23.08
CA ASP A 134 17.53 39.58 -23.08
C ASP A 134 17.07 40.96 -22.58
N ASP A 135 17.24 41.35 -21.32
CA ASP A 135 18.09 40.77 -20.27
C ASP A 135 17.32 39.89 -19.24
N GLY A 136 16.89 40.50 -18.14
CA GLY A 136 16.50 39.80 -16.91
C GLY A 136 15.02 39.45 -16.91
N VAL A 137 14.68 38.31 -16.32
CA VAL A 137 13.30 37.80 -16.30
C VAL A 137 12.96 37.11 -14.99
N ARG A 138 11.72 37.29 -14.54
CA ARG A 138 11.08 36.47 -13.51
C ARG A 138 9.70 36.04 -13.98
N LEU A 139 9.28 34.85 -13.56
CA LEU A 139 7.94 34.33 -13.80
C LEU A 139 7.36 33.81 -12.49
N ALA A 140 6.20 34.34 -12.10
CA ALA A 140 5.42 33.85 -10.96
C ALA A 140 4.07 33.29 -11.42
N ILE A 141 3.66 32.18 -10.82
CA ILE A 141 2.40 31.47 -11.08
C ILE A 141 1.68 31.28 -9.74
N ASP A 142 0.46 31.81 -9.59
CA ASP A 142 -0.30 31.85 -8.32
C ASP A 142 0.59 32.29 -7.14
N ASP A 143 1.29 33.41 -7.32
CA ASP A 143 2.19 34.04 -6.35
C ASP A 143 3.47 33.23 -6.01
N ARG A 144 3.69 32.06 -6.63
CA ARG A 144 4.92 31.28 -6.54
C ARG A 144 5.91 31.70 -7.63
N LEU A 145 7.11 32.14 -7.24
CA LEU A 145 8.21 32.44 -8.17
C LEU A 145 8.76 31.14 -8.78
N LEU A 146 8.50 30.93 -10.07
CA LEU A 146 8.86 29.72 -10.83
C LEU A 146 10.20 29.87 -11.58
N ILE A 147 10.49 31.07 -12.09
CA ILE A 147 11.77 31.41 -12.73
C ILE A 147 12.27 32.70 -12.09
N ASP A 148 13.52 32.70 -11.61
CA ASP A 148 14.21 33.89 -11.11
C ASP A 148 15.59 34.06 -11.75
N ASN A 149 15.66 34.87 -12.80
CA ASN A 149 16.91 35.18 -13.49
C ASN A 149 16.99 36.70 -13.75
N TRP A 150 16.95 37.47 -12.67
CA TRP A 150 16.93 38.93 -12.68
C TRP A 150 18.34 39.54 -12.71
N ARG A 151 19.04 39.36 -13.83
CA ARG A 151 20.40 39.88 -14.05
C ARG A 151 20.60 40.27 -15.51
N GLN A 152 21.60 41.11 -15.76
CA GLN A 152 22.02 41.45 -17.12
C GLN A 152 22.63 40.21 -17.79
N GLN A 153 22.15 39.86 -18.98
CA GLN A 153 22.53 38.64 -19.69
C GLN A 153 22.08 38.70 -21.15
N PRO A 154 22.81 38.06 -22.09
CA PRO A 154 22.33 37.93 -23.47
C PRO A 154 21.08 37.03 -23.52
N ARG A 155 20.40 37.02 -24.67
CA ARG A 155 19.24 36.15 -24.98
C ARG A 155 19.39 34.75 -24.38
N THR A 156 18.62 34.49 -23.34
CA THR A 156 18.66 33.24 -22.58
C THR A 156 17.26 32.66 -22.47
N THR A 157 17.14 31.35 -22.67
CA THR A 157 15.90 30.60 -22.46
C THR A 157 15.94 29.91 -21.09
N ASN A 158 14.93 30.14 -20.27
CA ASN A 158 14.73 29.51 -18.97
C ASN A 158 13.45 28.68 -19.02
N THR A 159 13.41 27.57 -18.27
CA THR A 159 12.22 26.74 -18.13
C THR A 159 11.93 26.47 -16.66
N GLY A 160 10.65 26.43 -16.30
CA GLY A 160 10.18 26.00 -14.98
C GLY A 160 8.94 25.13 -15.12
N GLU A 161 8.82 24.11 -14.28
CA GLU A 161 7.67 23.19 -14.27
C GLU A 161 6.83 23.36 -13.02
N ILE A 162 5.51 23.33 -13.18
CA ILE A 162 4.56 23.45 -12.07
C ILE A 162 3.30 22.61 -12.35
N TYR A 163 2.73 22.02 -11.31
CA TYR A 163 1.39 21.45 -11.38
C TYR A 163 0.35 22.53 -11.10
N LEU A 164 -0.67 22.64 -11.95
CA LEU A 164 -1.80 23.54 -11.77
C LEU A 164 -3.03 22.71 -11.39
N PRO A 165 -3.78 23.08 -10.33
CA PRO A 165 -5.01 22.38 -9.92
C PRO A 165 -6.16 22.58 -10.93
N GLY A 166 -5.94 23.42 -11.93
CA GLY A 166 -6.92 23.81 -12.94
C GLY A 166 -7.78 24.98 -12.50
N GLY A 167 -8.40 25.65 -13.46
CA GLY A 167 -9.19 26.86 -13.23
C GLY A 167 -8.38 28.13 -13.47
N SER A 168 -8.75 29.20 -12.76
CA SER A 168 -8.15 30.53 -12.92
C SER A 168 -6.78 30.61 -12.25
N VAL A 169 -5.72 30.64 -13.04
CA VAL A 169 -4.32 30.72 -12.63
C VAL A 169 -3.79 32.12 -12.88
N ASN A 170 -3.23 32.77 -11.86
CA ASN A 170 -2.59 34.08 -11.99
C ASN A 170 -1.15 33.91 -12.51
N VAL A 171 -0.84 34.52 -13.66
CA VAL A 171 0.50 34.50 -14.24
C VAL A 171 1.05 35.91 -14.29
N VAL A 172 2.22 36.10 -13.69
CA VAL A 172 2.95 37.36 -13.65
C VAL A 172 4.36 37.15 -14.20
N MET A 173 4.66 37.77 -15.33
CA MET A 173 6.02 37.82 -15.86
C MET A 173 6.56 39.23 -15.70
N THR A 174 7.74 39.36 -15.11
CA THR A 174 8.47 40.64 -15.09
C THR A 174 9.75 40.52 -15.87
N TYR A 175 10.13 41.60 -16.55
CA TYR A 175 11.28 41.67 -17.43
C TYR A 175 11.99 43.01 -17.31
N PHE A 176 13.30 43.07 -17.55
CA PHE A 176 13.99 44.32 -17.84
C PHE A 176 14.98 44.18 -19.00
N ASP A 177 15.21 45.31 -19.66
CA ASP A 177 16.28 45.54 -20.61
C ASP A 177 17.28 46.56 -20.03
N ALA A 178 18.57 46.25 -20.08
CA ALA A 178 19.65 47.17 -19.72
C ALA A 178 20.30 47.81 -20.95
N GLY A 179 20.24 47.14 -22.10
CA GLY A 179 20.47 47.72 -23.42
C GLY A 179 20.93 46.73 -24.49
N ASP A 180 21.20 47.24 -25.68
CA ASP A 180 21.54 46.47 -26.90
C ASP A 180 20.32 45.81 -27.56
N HIS A 181 20.06 44.51 -27.32
CA HIS A 181 18.93 43.81 -27.93
C HIS A 181 17.88 43.42 -26.89
N ALA A 182 16.66 43.93 -27.04
CA ALA A 182 15.56 43.65 -26.14
C ALA A 182 14.62 42.58 -26.72
N ILE A 183 14.47 41.46 -26.01
CA ILE A 183 13.53 40.38 -26.37
C ILE A 183 12.85 39.84 -25.10
N ALA A 184 11.55 39.55 -25.18
CA ALA A 184 10.77 38.94 -24.10
C ALA A 184 9.67 38.03 -24.68
N GLN A 185 9.77 36.73 -24.40
CA GLN A 185 8.84 35.71 -24.88
C GLN A 185 8.41 34.80 -23.71
N LEU A 186 7.13 34.43 -23.67
CA LEU A 186 6.57 33.45 -22.75
C LEU A 186 5.79 32.39 -23.53
N ASP A 187 6.07 31.12 -23.26
CA ASP A 187 5.32 29.99 -23.78
C ASP A 187 5.08 28.96 -22.68
N TRP A 188 4.08 28.10 -22.85
CA TRP A 188 3.86 26.97 -21.96
C TRP A 188 3.24 25.78 -22.68
N VAL A 189 3.61 24.59 -22.25
CA VAL A 189 3.02 23.34 -22.72
C VAL A 189 2.48 22.54 -21.55
N GLN A 190 1.28 21.98 -21.70
CA GLN A 190 0.77 20.97 -20.78
C GLN A 190 1.50 19.66 -21.08
N LEU A 191 2.18 19.11 -20.08
CA LEU A 191 2.91 17.85 -20.19
C LEU A 191 1.92 16.68 -20.04
N SER A 192 1.84 15.80 -21.04
CA SER A 192 0.96 14.61 -20.98
C SER A 192 1.50 13.59 -19.97
N GLY A 193 0.79 13.42 -18.86
CA GLY A 193 1.14 12.43 -17.85
C GLY A 193 0.26 12.53 -16.61
N GLN A 194 -0.86 11.80 -16.66
CA GLN A 194 -1.60 11.20 -15.53
C GLN A 194 -2.00 12.13 -14.36
N SER A 195 -3.32 12.24 -14.16
CA SER A 195 -3.93 12.53 -12.88
C SER A 195 -3.40 11.55 -11.81
N GLY A 196 -2.44 11.99 -11.00
CA GLY A 196 -1.99 11.29 -9.81
C GLY A 196 -1.39 12.34 -8.88
N GLY A 197 -2.12 12.71 -7.82
CA GLY A 197 -1.95 13.94 -7.04
C GLY A 197 -0.53 14.24 -6.54
N SER A 198 -0.22 15.50 -6.26
CA SER A 198 1.02 15.93 -5.61
C SER A 198 1.21 15.29 -4.22
N TRP A 199 2.45 15.22 -3.76
CA TRP A 199 2.77 15.08 -2.35
C TRP A 199 2.46 16.38 -1.64
N ARG A 200 1.68 16.32 -0.56
CA ARG A 200 1.54 17.47 0.34
C ARG A 200 2.72 17.47 1.31
N GLY A 201 3.70 18.33 1.05
CA GLY A 201 4.85 18.63 1.89
C GLY A 201 4.53 19.67 2.95
N GLN A 202 4.91 19.43 4.19
CA GLN A 202 4.81 20.37 5.31
C GLN A 202 6.20 20.55 5.88
N TYR A 203 6.68 21.79 6.00
CA TYR A 203 8.03 22.13 6.42
C TYR A 203 8.01 22.90 7.75
N PHE A 204 8.98 22.66 8.62
CA PHE A 204 9.02 23.17 9.99
C PHE A 204 10.43 23.68 10.34
N ASN A 205 10.53 24.76 11.11
CA ASN A 205 11.80 25.30 11.65
C ASN A 205 12.23 24.61 12.96
N ASN A 206 12.12 23.29 12.98
CA ASN A 206 12.63 22.44 14.06
C ASN A 206 12.82 21.02 13.53
N ARG A 207 13.57 20.19 14.26
CA ARG A 207 13.83 18.80 13.89
C ARG A 207 12.71 17.82 14.24
N ASP A 208 11.71 18.25 15.02
CA ASP A 208 10.75 17.35 15.66
C ASP A 208 9.37 17.31 14.98
N LEU A 209 9.20 18.01 13.85
CA LEU A 209 7.91 18.18 13.16
C LEU A 209 6.82 18.76 14.09
N SER A 210 7.24 19.63 15.01
CA SER A 210 6.39 20.18 16.06
C SER A 210 5.84 21.55 15.68
N GLY A 211 4.65 21.87 16.22
CA GLY A 211 3.94 23.12 15.93
C GLY A 211 3.25 23.13 14.57
N ASP A 212 2.83 24.32 14.16
CA ASP A 212 2.29 24.54 12.81
C ASP A 212 3.43 24.55 11.78
N PRO A 213 3.20 24.01 10.56
CA PRO A 213 4.19 24.09 9.50
C PRO A 213 4.37 25.53 9.02
N GLU A 214 5.63 25.91 8.83
CA GLU A 214 6.05 27.21 8.29
C GLU A 214 5.74 27.33 6.79
N ALA A 215 5.76 26.20 6.09
CA ALA A 215 5.32 26.12 4.69
C ALA A 215 4.58 24.81 4.42
N VAL A 216 3.57 24.89 3.55
CA VAL A 216 2.87 23.72 3.01
C VAL A 216 2.90 23.80 1.49
N LEU A 217 3.52 22.82 0.84
CA LEU A 217 3.80 22.82 -0.60
C LEU A 217 3.29 21.54 -1.26
N ASP A 218 2.89 21.65 -2.52
CA ASP A 218 2.57 20.52 -3.37
C ASP A 218 3.79 20.12 -4.21
N GLU A 219 4.33 18.93 -3.94
CA GLU A 219 5.56 18.41 -4.51
C GLU A 219 5.29 17.25 -5.46
N ARG A 220 5.91 17.27 -6.64
CA ARG A 220 5.71 16.19 -7.62
C ARG A 220 6.39 14.88 -7.18
N ALA A 221 7.54 15.00 -6.54
CA ALA A 221 8.34 13.90 -6.03
C ALA A 221 9.08 14.36 -4.77
N ILE A 222 9.52 13.40 -3.97
CA ILE A 222 10.50 13.64 -2.92
C ILE A 222 11.84 13.26 -3.55
N ASP A 223 12.52 14.22 -4.16
CA ASP A 223 13.83 14.04 -4.79
C ASP A 223 14.62 15.33 -4.67
N PHE A 224 14.96 15.65 -3.43
CA PHE A 224 15.60 16.90 -3.03
C PHE A 224 17.08 16.69 -2.74
N ASP A 225 17.86 17.67 -3.19
CA ASP A 225 19.28 17.83 -2.90
C ASP A 225 19.49 19.34 -2.71
N TRP A 226 19.37 19.78 -1.46
CA TRP A 226 19.50 21.19 -1.09
C TRP A 226 20.97 21.55 -0.83
N GLY A 227 21.87 20.58 -0.65
CA GLY A 227 23.23 20.85 -0.21
C GLY A 227 23.21 21.69 1.06
N TYR A 228 23.96 22.79 1.09
CA TYR A 228 24.00 23.73 2.24
C TYR A 228 22.88 24.79 2.25
N ASP A 229 21.91 24.70 1.33
CA ASP A 229 20.80 25.64 1.21
C ASP A 229 19.53 25.14 1.92
N ALA A 230 18.52 26.01 2.01
CA ALA A 230 17.24 25.70 2.65
C ALA A 230 16.17 25.30 1.61
N PRO A 231 15.10 24.57 2.01
CA PRO A 231 14.00 24.20 1.12
C PRO A 231 13.22 25.37 0.49
N GLY A 232 13.27 26.56 1.10
CA GLY A 232 12.56 27.74 0.59
C GLY A 232 12.49 28.88 1.60
N LEU A 233 11.81 29.96 1.22
CA LEU A 233 11.62 31.15 2.05
C LEU A 233 10.91 30.79 3.36
N GLY A 234 11.46 31.25 4.49
CA GLY A 234 10.92 31.01 5.83
C GLY A 234 11.44 29.74 6.51
N ILE A 235 12.16 28.87 5.81
CA ILE A 235 12.80 27.69 6.40
C ILE A 235 14.30 27.96 6.64
N GLY A 236 14.79 27.61 7.84
CA GLY A 236 16.22 27.67 8.17
C GLY A 236 17.06 26.70 7.33
N ARG A 237 18.36 27.02 7.15
CA ARG A 237 19.30 26.13 6.45
C ARG A 237 19.54 24.83 7.21
N ASP A 238 19.67 24.95 8.52
CA ASP A 238 19.86 23.83 9.44
C ASP A 238 18.69 23.77 10.42
N ASN A 239 18.54 22.64 11.11
CA ASN A 239 17.51 22.41 12.13
C ASN A 239 16.07 22.56 11.60
N PHE A 240 15.82 22.07 10.39
CA PHE A 240 14.48 22.02 9.82
C PHE A 240 13.99 20.57 9.69
N SER A 241 12.68 20.40 9.48
CA SER A 241 12.10 19.09 9.18
C SER A 241 10.98 19.22 8.16
N ALA A 242 10.66 18.09 7.52
CA ALA A 242 9.60 18.02 6.53
C ALA A 242 8.78 16.73 6.68
N ARG A 243 7.48 16.84 6.40
CA ARG A 243 6.55 15.72 6.29
C ARG A 243 5.85 15.78 4.94
N TRP A 244 6.05 14.77 4.12
CA TRP A 244 5.31 14.60 2.87
C TRP A 244 4.27 13.50 2.99
N THR A 245 3.06 13.77 2.53
CA THR A 245 1.96 12.80 2.52
C THR A 245 1.34 12.69 1.14
N ARG A 246 0.99 11.48 0.73
CA ARG A 246 0.30 11.22 -0.54
C ARG A 246 -0.50 9.93 -0.46
N SER A 247 -1.67 9.90 -1.09
CA SER A 247 -2.41 8.66 -1.36
C SER A 247 -2.21 8.31 -2.85
N LEU A 248 -1.78 7.09 -3.12
CA LEU A 248 -1.46 6.59 -4.46
C LEU A 248 -2.30 5.38 -4.80
N ASP A 249 -2.81 5.33 -6.03
CA ASP A 249 -3.40 4.11 -6.57
C ASP A 249 -2.29 3.16 -7.08
N LEU A 250 -1.58 2.53 -6.15
CA LEU A 250 -0.61 1.50 -6.47
C LEU A 250 -1.34 0.19 -6.79
N ALA A 251 -0.96 -0.46 -7.89
CA ALA A 251 -1.43 -1.80 -8.19
C ALA A 251 -1.06 -2.74 -7.02
N PRO A 252 -1.89 -3.75 -6.70
CA PRO A 252 -1.49 -4.76 -5.74
C PRO A 252 -0.18 -5.43 -6.15
N GLY A 253 0.74 -5.61 -5.20
CA GLY A 253 2.06 -6.17 -5.46
C GLY A 253 3.08 -5.89 -4.37
N ARG A 254 4.24 -6.54 -4.44
CA ARG A 254 5.40 -6.29 -3.58
C ARG A 254 6.25 -5.17 -4.16
N TYR A 255 6.29 -4.06 -3.45
CA TYR A 255 7.10 -2.90 -3.78
C TYR A 255 8.36 -2.88 -2.92
N ARG A 256 9.49 -2.55 -3.53
CA ARG A 256 10.70 -2.16 -2.81
C ARG A 256 10.75 -0.65 -2.76
N PHE A 257 10.61 -0.08 -1.57
CA PHE A 257 10.82 1.34 -1.31
C PHE A 257 12.31 1.59 -1.01
N SER A 258 12.81 2.72 -1.48
CA SER A 258 14.16 3.22 -1.25
C SER A 258 14.08 4.66 -0.78
N MET A 259 14.59 4.94 0.43
CA MET A 259 14.61 6.25 1.05
C MET A 259 16.05 6.68 1.31
N SER A 260 16.47 7.79 0.73
CA SER A 260 17.79 8.39 0.96
C SER A 260 17.65 9.69 1.73
N VAL A 261 18.38 9.83 2.84
CA VAL A 261 18.31 11.02 3.70
C VAL A 261 19.69 11.40 4.23
N ASP A 262 19.92 12.70 4.34
CA ASP A 262 20.98 13.38 5.10
C ASP A 262 20.27 14.54 5.79
N ASP A 263 20.01 14.58 7.10
CA ASP A 263 20.34 13.60 8.16
C ASP A 263 19.35 12.41 8.29
N GLY A 264 18.17 12.65 8.87
CA GLY A 264 17.31 11.61 9.45
C GLY A 264 15.98 11.45 8.74
N GLY A 265 15.43 10.23 8.71
CA GLY A 265 14.16 10.00 8.02
C GLY A 265 13.37 8.77 8.47
N ARG A 266 12.06 8.79 8.24
CA ARG A 266 11.11 7.69 8.46
C ARG A 266 10.17 7.55 7.28
N LEU A 267 9.85 6.31 6.92
CA LEU A 267 8.84 6.01 5.90
C LEU A 267 7.70 5.20 6.49
N PHE A 268 6.48 5.63 6.21
CA PHE A 268 5.25 4.94 6.55
C PHE A 268 4.48 4.57 5.28
N VAL A 269 3.95 3.36 5.25
CA VAL A 269 3.04 2.84 4.21
C VAL A 269 1.77 2.35 4.90
N ASN A 270 0.60 2.90 4.51
CA ASN A 270 -0.68 2.66 5.16
C ASN A 270 -0.61 2.83 6.68
N ASP A 271 -0.02 3.95 7.12
CA ASP A 271 0.18 4.33 8.53
C ASP A 271 1.12 3.41 9.34
N ARG A 272 1.68 2.35 8.72
CA ARG A 272 2.68 1.47 9.32
C ARG A 272 4.10 1.97 9.04
N LEU A 273 4.92 2.11 10.07
CA LEU A 273 6.35 2.43 9.95
C LEU A 273 7.09 1.26 9.28
N VAL A 274 7.74 1.51 8.14
CA VAL A 274 8.46 0.49 7.36
C VAL A 274 9.97 0.74 7.29
N ILE A 275 10.40 2.01 7.45
CA ILE A 275 11.82 2.39 7.57
C ILE A 275 11.93 3.39 8.71
N ASP A 276 12.87 3.16 9.63
CA ASP A 276 13.18 4.07 10.73
C ASP A 276 14.68 4.35 10.80
N GLY A 277 15.07 5.56 10.40
CA GLY A 277 16.44 6.06 10.42
C GLY A 277 16.51 7.45 11.05
N TRP A 278 15.74 7.71 12.10
CA TRP A 278 15.64 9.04 12.74
C TRP A 278 16.84 9.36 13.66
N ARG A 279 18.00 9.65 13.06
CA ARG A 279 19.25 10.01 13.74
C ARG A 279 20.19 10.81 12.83
N ASP A 280 21.14 11.52 13.44
CA ASP A 280 22.15 12.31 12.73
C ASP A 280 23.10 11.35 12.01
N GLN A 281 23.31 11.57 10.71
CA GLN A 281 24.10 10.70 9.84
C GLN A 281 24.29 11.35 8.47
N PRO A 282 25.41 11.08 7.77
CA PRO A 282 25.56 11.51 6.39
C PRO A 282 24.58 10.77 5.46
N LEU A 283 24.43 11.27 4.23
CA LEU A 283 23.56 10.71 3.20
C LEU A 283 23.56 9.18 3.17
N ARG A 284 22.43 8.61 3.55
CA ARG A 284 22.27 7.16 3.67
C ARG A 284 20.99 6.68 3.02
N THR A 285 21.09 5.59 2.28
CA THR A 285 19.94 4.92 1.67
C THR A 285 19.48 3.73 2.53
N TYR A 286 18.17 3.69 2.76
CA TYR A 286 17.44 2.60 3.39
C TYR A 286 16.48 1.97 2.39
N THR A 287 16.29 0.67 2.48
CA THR A 287 15.31 -0.04 1.66
C THR A 287 14.38 -0.89 2.52
N ALA A 288 13.13 -1.01 2.08
CA ALA A 288 12.15 -1.91 2.67
C ALA A 288 11.25 -2.49 1.58
N GLU A 289 10.93 -3.78 1.68
CA GLU A 289 9.94 -4.41 0.82
C GLU A 289 8.60 -4.46 1.53
N VAL A 290 7.57 -3.95 0.87
CA VAL A 290 6.22 -3.81 1.41
C VAL A 290 5.24 -4.42 0.42
N GLU A 291 4.34 -5.26 0.93
CA GLU A 291 3.22 -5.77 0.13
C GLU A 291 2.08 -4.76 0.16
N ILE A 292 1.63 -4.38 -1.03
CA ILE A 292 0.44 -3.57 -1.26
C ILE A 292 -0.68 -4.53 -1.67
N THR A 293 -1.70 -4.63 -0.85
CA THR A 293 -2.86 -5.52 -1.09
C THR A 293 -4.14 -4.74 -1.40
N GLU A 294 -4.18 -3.45 -1.07
CA GLU A 294 -5.37 -2.59 -1.17
C GLU A 294 -4.95 -1.20 -1.66
N SER A 295 -5.85 -0.53 -2.38
CA SER A 295 -5.69 0.82 -2.94
C SER A 295 -6.84 1.70 -2.45
N PRO A 296 -6.62 2.99 -2.13
CA PRO A 296 -5.36 3.74 -2.27
C PRO A 296 -4.34 3.46 -1.16
N THR A 297 -3.06 3.40 -1.52
CA THR A 297 -1.94 3.28 -0.60
C THR A 297 -1.55 4.66 -0.07
N ARG A 298 -1.61 4.87 1.24
CA ARG A 298 -1.11 6.09 1.89
C ARG A 298 0.40 5.98 2.12
N LEU A 299 1.15 6.92 1.58
CA LEU A 299 2.56 7.10 1.88
C LEU A 299 2.74 8.35 2.74
N ARG A 300 3.59 8.22 3.76
CA ARG A 300 4.10 9.36 4.52
C ARG A 300 5.60 9.20 4.70
N MET A 301 6.37 10.18 4.24
CA MET A 301 7.79 10.29 4.56
C MET A 301 7.99 11.47 5.49
N GLU A 302 8.76 11.25 6.54
CA GLU A 302 9.22 12.27 7.46
C GLU A 302 10.73 12.38 7.36
N TYR A 303 11.24 13.60 7.49
CA TYR A 303 12.65 13.93 7.34
C TYR A 303 13.03 15.05 8.30
N TYR A 304 14.27 15.06 8.77
CA TYR A 304 14.87 16.25 9.38
C TYR A 304 16.30 16.45 8.93
N GLU A 305 16.70 17.72 8.94
CA GLU A 305 18.06 18.18 8.79
C GLU A 305 18.58 18.75 10.10
N GLY A 306 19.71 18.24 10.57
CA GLY A 306 20.39 18.72 11.78
C GLY A 306 21.39 19.81 11.46
N ASN A 307 22.37 19.51 10.61
CA ASN A 307 23.39 20.45 10.15
C ASN A 307 24.12 19.94 8.90
N GLY A 308 24.54 20.87 8.02
CA GLY A 308 25.44 20.55 6.92
C GLY A 308 24.71 20.42 5.58
N GLU A 309 24.87 19.29 4.90
CA GLU A 309 24.24 19.06 3.59
C GLU A 309 22.90 18.35 3.75
N ALA A 310 21.85 18.93 3.18
CA ALA A 310 20.49 18.41 3.29
C ALA A 310 20.04 17.73 1.99
N ALA A 311 19.59 16.48 2.09
CA ALA A 311 19.01 15.76 0.97
C ALA A 311 17.92 14.77 1.41
N ALA A 312 16.86 14.64 0.62
CA ALA A 312 15.76 13.71 0.87
C ALA A 312 15.20 13.15 -0.44
N ARG A 313 15.28 11.83 -0.62
CA ARG A 313 14.78 11.15 -1.83
C ARG A 313 13.93 9.94 -1.48
N LEU A 314 12.83 9.75 -2.20
CA LEU A 314 11.97 8.58 -2.10
C LEU A 314 11.69 8.00 -3.48
N ALA A 315 12.02 6.72 -3.65
CA ALA A 315 11.69 5.94 -4.84
C ALA A 315 11.05 4.61 -4.44
N TRP A 316 10.32 4.01 -5.37
CA TRP A 316 9.83 2.64 -5.22
C TRP A 316 9.77 1.95 -6.57
N THR A 317 9.96 0.63 -6.53
CA THR A 317 9.86 -0.23 -7.70
C THR A 317 8.98 -1.43 -7.35
N LEU A 318 8.06 -1.79 -8.25
CA LEU A 318 7.37 -3.07 -8.17
C LEU A 318 8.41 -4.18 -8.44
N VAL A 319 8.77 -4.96 -7.42
CA VAL A 319 9.82 -5.98 -7.51
C VAL A 319 9.27 -7.40 -7.62
N GLY A 320 7.95 -7.55 -7.45
CA GLY A 320 7.20 -8.77 -7.69
C GLY A 320 5.73 -8.50 -7.40
N GLY A 321 4.81 -9.19 -8.06
CA GLY A 321 3.38 -8.94 -7.88
C GLY A 321 2.60 -10.23 -8.05
N ILE A 322 1.53 -10.33 -7.28
CA ILE A 322 0.42 -11.23 -7.55
C ILE A 322 -0.17 -10.71 -8.86
N GLU A 323 -0.10 -11.49 -9.93
CA GLU A 323 -0.82 -11.25 -11.19
C GLU A 323 -2.24 -10.69 -10.90
N PRO A 324 -2.74 -9.72 -11.67
CA PRO A 324 -4.01 -9.05 -11.39
C PRO A 324 -5.12 -10.07 -11.08
N VAL A 325 -5.92 -9.76 -10.05
CA VAL A 325 -7.05 -10.58 -9.65
C VAL A 325 -7.96 -10.73 -10.86
N GLU A 326 -8.03 -11.95 -11.38
CA GLU A 326 -8.89 -12.28 -12.50
C GLU A 326 -10.34 -11.97 -12.14
N THR A 327 -11.04 -11.30 -13.05
CA THR A 327 -12.44 -10.87 -12.87
C THR A 327 -13.43 -11.74 -13.64
N ASP A 328 -12.92 -12.69 -14.42
CA ASP A 328 -13.73 -13.74 -15.05
C ASP A 328 -13.82 -14.93 -14.10
N TRP A 329 -15.03 -15.27 -13.70
CA TRP A 329 -15.30 -16.31 -12.70
C TRP A 329 -16.08 -17.49 -13.30
N LYS A 330 -15.79 -18.69 -12.80
CA LYS A 330 -16.53 -19.94 -13.06
C LYS A 330 -17.09 -20.48 -11.75
N THR A 331 -18.20 -21.21 -11.83
CA THR A 331 -18.78 -21.89 -10.68
C THR A 331 -18.15 -23.27 -10.49
N PHE A 332 -17.56 -23.50 -9.31
CA PHE A 332 -17.15 -24.83 -8.85
C PHE A 332 -18.27 -25.48 -8.05
N ARG A 333 -18.41 -26.81 -8.15
CA ARG A 333 -19.37 -27.61 -7.37
C ARG A 333 -18.70 -28.88 -6.89
N SER A 334 -18.72 -29.13 -5.58
CA SER A 334 -18.29 -30.40 -5.01
C SER A 334 -19.47 -31.13 -4.35
N SER A 335 -19.80 -32.31 -4.85
CA SER A 335 -20.75 -33.22 -4.18
C SER A 335 -20.12 -33.88 -2.95
N ARG A 336 -18.79 -34.03 -2.91
CA ARG A 336 -18.08 -34.60 -1.77
C ARG A 336 -18.17 -33.67 -0.56
N PHE A 337 -17.83 -32.39 -0.74
CA PHE A 337 -17.88 -31.39 0.32
C PHE A 337 -19.25 -30.71 0.43
N GLY A 338 -20.13 -30.83 -0.55
CA GLY A 338 -21.47 -30.22 -0.50
C GLY A 338 -21.44 -28.71 -0.58
N VAL A 339 -20.57 -28.17 -1.43
CA VAL A 339 -20.36 -26.73 -1.60
C VAL A 339 -20.40 -26.33 -3.06
N GLU A 340 -20.75 -25.07 -3.29
CA GLU A 340 -20.67 -24.36 -4.55
C GLU A 340 -20.11 -22.97 -4.30
N PHE A 341 -19.17 -22.50 -5.12
CA PHE A 341 -18.62 -21.15 -5.06
C PHE A 341 -17.99 -20.76 -6.40
N GLU A 342 -17.64 -19.49 -6.55
CA GLU A 342 -16.98 -18.98 -7.75
C GLU A 342 -15.45 -19.00 -7.62
N TYR A 343 -14.75 -19.35 -8.69
CA TYR A 343 -13.29 -19.36 -8.78
C TYR A 343 -12.80 -18.76 -10.12
N PRO A 344 -11.54 -18.31 -10.23
CA PRO A 344 -11.00 -17.72 -11.46
C PRO A 344 -11.08 -18.66 -12.67
N ALA A 345 -11.58 -18.17 -13.79
CA ALA A 345 -11.89 -18.96 -14.97
C ALA A 345 -10.66 -19.62 -15.62
N SER A 346 -9.48 -19.02 -15.48
CA SER A 346 -8.20 -19.53 -15.99
C SER A 346 -7.65 -20.71 -15.20
N TRP A 347 -8.11 -20.94 -13.97
CA TRP A 347 -7.58 -22.01 -13.12
C TRP A 347 -8.03 -23.38 -13.61
N GLN A 348 -7.08 -24.31 -13.62
CA GLN A 348 -7.27 -25.67 -14.09
C GLN A 348 -7.28 -26.66 -12.92
N PRO A 349 -8.07 -27.74 -13.00
CA PRO A 349 -8.06 -28.78 -11.98
C PRO A 349 -6.69 -29.48 -11.94
N SER A 350 -6.29 -29.90 -10.75
CA SER A 350 -5.15 -30.79 -10.58
C SER A 350 -5.46 -32.16 -11.22
N PRO A 351 -4.54 -32.77 -11.98
CA PRO A 351 -4.76 -34.07 -12.61
C PRO A 351 -5.14 -35.19 -11.63
N ASP A 352 -4.67 -35.11 -10.38
CA ASP A 352 -4.81 -36.17 -9.38
C ASP A 352 -5.78 -35.81 -8.24
N ASP A 353 -6.33 -34.59 -8.23
CA ASP A 353 -7.19 -34.11 -7.16
C ASP A 353 -8.26 -33.17 -7.71
N ALA A 354 -9.47 -33.70 -7.92
CA ALA A 354 -10.60 -32.97 -8.48
C ALA A 354 -11.09 -31.81 -7.60
N GLU A 355 -10.61 -31.73 -6.36
CA GLU A 355 -10.99 -30.72 -5.36
C GLU A 355 -9.88 -29.65 -5.20
N ARG A 356 -8.93 -29.62 -6.15
CA ARG A 356 -7.82 -28.67 -6.22
C ARG A 356 -7.74 -28.04 -7.60
N TYR A 357 -7.64 -26.71 -7.64
CA TYR A 357 -7.45 -25.95 -8.88
C TYR A 357 -6.30 -24.96 -8.69
N SER A 358 -5.59 -24.67 -9.78
CA SER A 358 -4.54 -23.64 -9.77
C SER A 358 -4.40 -22.93 -11.11
N GLY A 359 -3.92 -21.70 -11.05
CA GLY A 359 -3.44 -20.92 -12.19
C GLY A 359 -2.10 -20.28 -11.87
N SER A 360 -1.58 -19.43 -12.76
CA SER A 360 -0.34 -18.67 -12.51
C SER A 360 -0.45 -17.74 -11.30
N ASN A 361 -1.67 -17.25 -11.02
CA ASN A 361 -1.98 -16.19 -10.07
C ASN A 361 -2.61 -16.66 -8.75
N GLY A 362 -2.96 -17.94 -8.60
CA GLY A 362 -3.37 -18.50 -7.32
C GLY A 362 -3.74 -19.98 -7.39
N PHE A 363 -4.43 -20.45 -6.36
CA PHE A 363 -4.95 -21.80 -6.26
C PHE A 363 -6.12 -21.85 -5.28
N PHE A 364 -6.91 -22.93 -5.32
CA PHE A 364 -7.71 -23.36 -4.18
C PHE A 364 -7.60 -24.87 -3.94
N VAL A 365 -7.81 -25.28 -2.69
CA VAL A 365 -7.92 -26.69 -2.26
C VAL A 365 -9.04 -26.80 -1.24
N LEU A 366 -9.92 -27.78 -1.41
CA LEU A 366 -10.96 -28.09 -0.43
C LEU A 366 -10.49 -29.11 0.61
N ASN A 367 -10.92 -28.90 1.84
CA ASN A 367 -10.75 -29.84 2.93
C ASN A 367 -11.97 -29.77 3.88
N ALA A 368 -12.02 -30.70 4.83
CA ALA A 368 -13.00 -30.69 5.90
C ALA A 368 -12.30 -31.06 7.21
N SER A 369 -12.76 -30.48 8.30
CA SER A 369 -12.18 -30.75 9.61
C SER A 369 -13.23 -30.68 10.71
N SER A 370 -12.79 -30.90 11.94
CA SER A 370 -13.61 -30.72 13.13
C SER A 370 -12.72 -30.14 14.23
N GLY A 371 -13.32 -29.64 15.29
CA GLY A 371 -12.66 -29.09 16.46
C GLY A 371 -13.69 -28.74 17.50
N ALA A 372 -13.27 -28.53 18.75
CA ALA A 372 -14.17 -28.09 19.81
C ALA A 372 -14.89 -26.79 19.42
N THR A 373 -14.13 -25.84 18.86
CA THR A 373 -14.66 -24.60 18.28
C THR A 373 -13.96 -24.23 16.96
N LEU A 374 -14.53 -23.27 16.23
CA LEU A 374 -13.88 -22.69 15.06
C LEU A 374 -12.59 -21.94 15.43
N ASP A 375 -12.58 -21.30 16.60
CA ASP A 375 -11.42 -20.56 17.11
C ASP A 375 -10.27 -21.52 17.43
N ASP A 376 -10.53 -22.63 18.11
CA ASP A 376 -9.50 -23.65 18.40
C ASP A 376 -8.89 -24.23 17.11
N PHE A 377 -9.71 -24.44 16.08
CA PHE A 377 -9.24 -24.88 14.77
C PHE A 377 -8.37 -23.80 14.10
N ALA A 378 -8.85 -22.56 14.04
CA ALA A 378 -8.11 -21.45 13.44
C ALA A 378 -6.78 -21.19 14.17
N ASP A 379 -6.78 -21.27 15.50
CA ASP A 379 -5.58 -21.14 16.33
C ASP A 379 -4.54 -22.21 16.01
N SER A 380 -4.96 -23.46 15.73
CA SER A 380 -4.02 -24.50 15.31
C SER A 380 -3.35 -24.23 13.97
N GLU A 381 -4.08 -23.61 13.04
CA GLU A 381 -3.59 -23.32 11.70
C GLU A 381 -2.53 -22.23 11.76
N ILE A 382 -2.76 -21.20 12.58
CA ILE A 382 -1.81 -20.09 12.74
C ILE A 382 -0.63 -20.42 13.66
N ASN A 383 -0.82 -21.28 14.67
CA ASN A 383 0.22 -21.67 15.62
C ASN A 383 1.00 -22.92 15.19
N HIS A 384 0.71 -23.47 14.00
CA HIS A 384 1.42 -24.61 13.44
C HIS A 384 2.94 -24.34 13.33
N PRO A 385 3.86 -25.32 13.52
CA PRO A 385 5.30 -25.03 13.59
C PRO A 385 5.85 -24.60 12.23
N LEU A 386 5.14 -24.95 11.15
CA LEU A 386 5.46 -24.52 9.80
C LEU A 386 5.13 -23.05 9.54
N ARG A 387 4.33 -22.43 10.43
CA ARG A 387 3.80 -21.07 10.28
C ARG A 387 3.27 -20.82 8.87
N PRO A 388 2.29 -21.62 8.41
CA PRO A 388 1.80 -21.57 7.03
C PRO A 388 1.21 -20.21 6.64
N TYR A 389 0.92 -19.33 7.61
CA TYR A 389 0.39 -17.97 7.39
C TYR A 389 1.39 -16.88 7.83
N GLY A 390 2.67 -17.23 8.00
CA GLY A 390 3.73 -16.34 8.48
C GLY A 390 3.72 -16.12 9.99
N VAL A 391 4.42 -15.10 10.48
CA VAL A 391 4.68 -14.93 11.93
C VAL A 391 3.52 -14.28 12.69
N ASN A 392 2.78 -13.36 12.06
CA ASN A 392 1.68 -12.62 12.69
C ASN A 392 0.42 -12.62 11.83
N PRO A 393 -0.15 -13.80 11.50
CA PRO A 393 -1.36 -13.88 10.68
C PRO A 393 -2.56 -13.23 11.39
N GLN A 394 -3.57 -12.88 10.60
CA GLN A 394 -4.83 -12.32 11.13
C GLN A 394 -5.93 -13.37 11.05
N VAL A 395 -6.71 -13.52 12.13
CA VAL A 395 -7.92 -14.34 12.14
C VAL A 395 -9.12 -13.41 12.29
N ILE A 396 -10.00 -13.41 11.30
CA ILE A 396 -11.15 -12.51 11.21
C ILE A 396 -12.44 -13.33 11.36
N PRO A 397 -13.22 -13.13 12.44
CA PRO A 397 -14.57 -13.68 12.55
C PRO A 397 -15.50 -13.09 11.48
N MET A 398 -16.25 -13.94 10.80
CA MET A 398 -17.22 -13.52 9.79
C MET A 398 -18.37 -14.51 9.66
N THR A 399 -19.36 -14.16 8.84
CA THR A 399 -20.47 -15.05 8.48
C THR A 399 -20.39 -15.36 6.99
N VAL A 400 -20.45 -16.64 6.63
CA VAL A 400 -20.45 -17.11 5.24
C VAL A 400 -21.62 -18.05 5.03
N ALA A 401 -22.44 -17.80 4.01
CA ALA A 401 -23.66 -18.58 3.74
C ALA A 401 -24.58 -18.74 4.97
N GLY A 402 -24.61 -17.73 5.86
CA GLY A 402 -25.38 -17.77 7.11
C GLY A 402 -24.78 -18.65 8.22
N GLN A 403 -23.56 -19.17 8.04
CA GLN A 403 -22.83 -19.95 9.04
C GLN A 403 -21.67 -19.15 9.63
N ASP A 404 -21.33 -19.45 10.89
CA ASP A 404 -20.16 -18.88 11.55
C ASP A 404 -18.87 -19.35 10.85
N ALA A 405 -17.92 -18.43 10.70
CA ALA A 405 -16.70 -18.66 9.94
C ALA A 405 -15.51 -17.88 10.49
N ARG A 406 -14.30 -18.35 10.16
CA ARG A 406 -13.02 -17.68 10.39
C ARG A 406 -12.28 -17.54 9.08
N LEU A 407 -11.87 -16.32 8.78
CA LEU A 407 -10.97 -16.01 7.67
C LEU A 407 -9.56 -15.80 8.22
N ILE A 408 -8.63 -16.66 7.83
CA ILE A 408 -7.21 -16.58 8.18
C ILE A 408 -6.47 -15.91 7.03
N LEU A 409 -5.93 -14.73 7.27
CA LEU A 409 -5.10 -13.98 6.33
C LEU A 409 -3.62 -14.09 6.71
N PRO A 410 -2.72 -14.32 5.74
CA PRO A 410 -1.31 -14.41 6.02
C PRO A 410 -0.71 -13.05 6.38
N SER A 411 0.38 -13.11 7.13
CA SER A 411 1.24 -11.95 7.37
C SER A 411 2.20 -11.71 6.22
N THR A 412 2.72 -10.47 6.13
CA THR A 412 3.59 -10.02 5.04
C THR A 412 4.91 -10.79 4.90
N ASN A 413 5.25 -11.63 5.88
CA ASN A 413 6.45 -12.48 5.88
C ASN A 413 6.14 -13.97 5.66
N GLN A 414 4.93 -14.32 5.22
CA GLN A 414 4.64 -15.67 4.76
C GLN A 414 5.59 -16.04 3.61
N SER A 415 6.05 -17.30 3.59
CA SER A 415 6.92 -17.80 2.52
C SER A 415 6.27 -17.59 1.15
N SER A 416 7.05 -17.07 0.20
CA SER A 416 6.59 -16.84 -1.18
C SER A 416 6.11 -18.11 -1.88
N GLU A 417 6.61 -19.28 -1.48
CA GLU A 417 6.18 -20.60 -1.97
C GLU A 417 4.73 -20.92 -1.61
N LEU A 418 4.20 -20.31 -0.55
CA LEU A 418 2.81 -20.49 -0.13
C LEU A 418 1.85 -19.60 -0.90
N ARG A 419 2.34 -18.78 -1.84
CA ARG A 419 1.51 -18.01 -2.80
C ARG A 419 0.36 -17.26 -2.13
N GLN A 420 0.67 -16.59 -1.03
CA GLN A 420 -0.30 -15.86 -0.21
C GLN A 420 -1.44 -16.74 0.32
N GLN A 421 -1.16 -17.99 0.68
CA GLN A 421 -2.17 -18.92 1.18
C GLN A 421 -2.92 -18.30 2.36
N SER A 422 -4.23 -18.29 2.23
CA SER A 422 -5.24 -17.96 3.23
C SER A 422 -6.12 -19.18 3.44
N ALA A 423 -6.86 -19.18 4.55
CA ALA A 423 -7.87 -20.21 4.80
C ALA A 423 -9.19 -19.57 5.16
N LEU A 424 -10.27 -20.10 4.60
CA LEU A 424 -11.62 -19.86 5.04
C LEU A 424 -12.15 -21.12 5.71
N VAL A 425 -12.47 -21.02 7.00
CA VAL A 425 -13.00 -22.11 7.81
C VAL A 425 -14.45 -21.79 8.13
N VAL A 426 -15.40 -22.61 7.68
CA VAL A 426 -16.84 -22.35 7.81
C VAL A 426 -17.51 -23.53 8.50
N ARG A 427 -18.35 -23.27 9.51
CA ARG A 427 -19.16 -24.34 10.10
C ARG A 427 -20.18 -24.85 9.09
N TYR A 428 -20.29 -26.16 8.92
CA TYR A 428 -21.37 -26.73 8.12
C TYR A 428 -22.74 -26.48 8.79
N PRO A 429 -23.81 -26.23 8.02
CA PRO A 429 -25.17 -26.15 8.57
C PRO A 429 -25.61 -27.45 9.28
N LYS A 430 -25.10 -28.58 8.80
CA LYS A 430 -25.19 -29.91 9.43
C LYS A 430 -23.86 -30.63 9.18
N PRO A 431 -23.29 -31.36 10.17
CA PRO A 431 -22.04 -32.08 9.97
C PRO A 431 -22.05 -32.91 8.68
N ARG A 432 -20.97 -32.81 7.90
CA ARG A 432 -20.85 -33.39 6.57
C ARG A 432 -19.99 -34.63 6.60
N GLN A 433 -20.50 -35.74 6.06
CA GLN A 433 -19.68 -36.91 5.82
C GLN A 433 -18.83 -36.70 4.56
N VAL A 434 -17.51 -36.81 4.72
CA VAL A 434 -16.54 -36.76 3.62
C VAL A 434 -15.77 -38.08 3.65
N SER A 435 -15.97 -38.92 2.62
CA SER A 435 -15.56 -40.33 2.66
C SER A 435 -16.28 -41.09 3.79
N SER A 436 -15.56 -41.72 4.73
CA SER A 436 -16.11 -42.44 5.88
C SER A 436 -16.35 -41.56 7.11
N THR A 437 -15.75 -40.38 7.18
CA THR A 437 -15.67 -39.56 8.41
C THR A 437 -16.61 -38.36 8.36
N THR A 438 -17.22 -38.03 9.49
CA THR A 438 -18.09 -36.86 9.64
C THR A 438 -17.30 -35.66 10.15
N TYR A 439 -17.52 -34.50 9.53
CA TYR A 439 -16.80 -33.25 9.79
C TYR A 439 -17.75 -32.09 10.08
N GLU A 440 -17.38 -31.26 11.05
CA GLU A 440 -18.16 -30.08 11.44
C GLU A 440 -17.83 -28.82 10.64
N PHE A 441 -16.61 -28.73 10.11
CA PHE A 441 -16.11 -27.54 9.42
C PHE A 441 -15.73 -27.85 7.98
N PHE A 442 -16.15 -26.99 7.07
CA PHE A 442 -15.60 -26.87 5.72
C PHE A 442 -14.37 -25.99 5.77
N VAL A 443 -13.31 -26.37 5.04
CA VAL A 443 -12.07 -25.58 4.96
C VAL A 443 -11.72 -25.37 3.49
N LEU A 444 -11.62 -24.10 3.09
CA LEU A 444 -11.15 -23.67 1.79
C LEU A 444 -9.78 -23.00 1.95
N TYR A 445 -8.73 -23.64 1.45
CA TYR A 445 -7.43 -23.01 1.30
C TYR A 445 -7.38 -22.33 -0.06
N THR A 446 -6.96 -21.06 -0.12
CA THR A 446 -6.86 -20.32 -1.38
C THR A 446 -5.88 -19.15 -1.26
N SER A 447 -5.47 -18.55 -2.37
CA SER A 447 -4.63 -17.35 -2.36
C SER A 447 -5.42 -16.12 -1.85
N GLN A 448 -4.79 -15.33 -0.98
CA GLN A 448 -5.37 -14.17 -0.27
C GLN A 448 -6.22 -13.23 -1.14
N PRO A 449 -5.83 -12.89 -2.38
CA PRO A 449 -6.64 -11.96 -3.18
C PRO A 449 -8.03 -12.48 -3.56
N TYR A 450 -8.22 -13.81 -3.55
CA TYR A 450 -9.44 -14.46 -4.04
C TYR A 450 -10.36 -14.93 -2.91
N VAL A 451 -9.84 -15.06 -1.68
CA VAL A 451 -10.56 -15.71 -0.57
C VAL A 451 -11.88 -15.02 -0.22
N ARG A 452 -11.94 -13.69 -0.29
CA ARG A 452 -13.17 -12.94 0.04
C ARG A 452 -14.26 -13.15 -1.01
N HIS A 453 -13.94 -13.08 -2.30
CA HIS A 453 -14.91 -13.37 -3.37
C HIS A 453 -15.41 -14.82 -3.32
N MET A 454 -14.50 -15.77 -3.07
CA MET A 454 -14.86 -17.17 -2.89
C MET A 454 -15.77 -17.37 -1.67
N ALA A 455 -15.53 -16.65 -0.58
CA ALA A 455 -16.38 -16.67 0.60
C ALA A 455 -17.78 -16.09 0.29
N ASP A 456 -17.85 -14.94 -0.38
CA ASP A 456 -19.11 -14.25 -0.70
C ASP A 456 -20.00 -15.06 -1.65
N SER A 457 -19.38 -15.82 -2.57
CA SER A 457 -20.08 -16.70 -3.51
C SER A 457 -20.40 -18.09 -2.95
N LEU A 458 -19.88 -18.45 -1.77
CA LEU A 458 -20.04 -19.78 -1.19
C LEU A 458 -21.49 -20.08 -0.82
N LYS A 459 -21.95 -21.28 -1.20
CA LYS A 459 -23.24 -21.87 -0.84
C LYS A 459 -23.05 -23.31 -0.42
N PHE A 460 -23.74 -23.72 0.64
CA PHE A 460 -23.89 -25.13 0.98
C PHE A 460 -25.01 -25.74 0.14
N VAL A 461 -24.71 -26.86 -0.53
CA VAL A 461 -25.64 -27.56 -1.42
C VAL A 461 -25.86 -28.99 -0.94
N GLU A 462 -27.10 -29.48 -1.06
CA GLU A 462 -27.41 -30.88 -0.83
C GLU A 462 -26.79 -31.72 -1.96
N GLY A 463 -25.75 -32.48 -1.62
CA GLY A 463 -25.19 -33.49 -2.51
C GLY A 463 -25.57 -34.85 -1.96
N ASN A 464 -26.19 -35.69 -2.79
CA ASN A 464 -26.31 -37.12 -2.51
C ASN A 464 -24.89 -37.65 -2.25
N GLY A 465 -24.62 -38.13 -1.05
CA GLY A 465 -23.30 -38.59 -0.61
C GLY A 465 -22.77 -39.75 -1.45
N ALA A 466 -22.16 -39.43 -2.60
CA ALA A 466 -21.54 -40.41 -3.46
C ALA A 466 -20.22 -40.86 -2.83
N THR A 467 -20.27 -42.02 -2.18
CA THR A 467 -19.13 -42.81 -1.74
C THR A 467 -18.38 -43.35 -2.95
N GLY A 468 -17.54 -42.52 -3.57
CA GLY A 468 -16.54 -42.99 -4.52
C GLY A 468 -15.30 -43.47 -3.76
N PRO A 469 -14.86 -44.73 -3.89
CA PRO A 469 -13.61 -45.17 -3.26
C PRO A 469 -12.45 -44.37 -3.84
N LEU A 470 -11.50 -43.97 -2.98
CA LEU A 470 -10.18 -43.52 -3.41
C LEU A 470 -9.56 -44.63 -4.27
N PRO A 471 -8.90 -44.30 -5.40
CA PRO A 471 -8.18 -45.31 -6.17
C PRO A 471 -7.09 -45.91 -5.28
N THR A 472 -7.21 -47.20 -4.98
CA THR A 472 -6.14 -47.99 -4.35
C THR A 472 -5.09 -48.31 -5.42
N PRO A 473 -3.87 -47.77 -5.38
CA PRO A 473 -2.82 -48.23 -6.27
C PRO A 473 -2.20 -49.47 -5.64
N THR A 474 -2.64 -50.64 -6.12
CA THR A 474 -1.83 -51.85 -6.06
C THR A 474 -0.64 -51.66 -6.99
N GLY A 475 0.54 -51.37 -6.44
CA GLY A 475 1.77 -51.22 -7.21
C GLY A 475 2.98 -51.67 -6.41
N THR A 476 3.66 -52.71 -6.90
CA THR A 476 4.97 -53.18 -6.45
C THR A 476 6.04 -52.08 -6.52
N LEU A 477 6.91 -52.07 -5.50
CA LEU A 477 8.02 -51.13 -5.26
C LEU A 477 8.86 -50.81 -6.52
N PRO A 478 8.96 -49.53 -6.96
CA PRO A 478 10.01 -49.09 -7.87
C PRO A 478 11.32 -48.83 -7.11
N ALA A 479 12.46 -49.11 -7.75
CA ALA A 479 13.81 -49.15 -7.15
C ALA A 479 14.43 -47.79 -6.75
N ASN A 480 13.69 -46.67 -6.85
CA ASN A 480 14.23 -45.32 -6.72
C ASN A 480 13.58 -44.48 -5.61
N ALA A 481 12.89 -45.11 -4.65
CA ALA A 481 12.19 -44.38 -3.59
C ALA A 481 13.18 -43.80 -2.57
N VAL A 482 12.97 -42.53 -2.19
CA VAL A 482 13.65 -41.90 -1.05
C VAL A 482 12.79 -42.16 0.19
N ILE A 483 13.37 -42.73 1.24
CA ILE A 483 12.67 -43.00 2.51
C ILE A 483 13.39 -42.22 3.61
N VAL A 484 12.62 -41.61 4.50
CA VAL A 484 13.10 -41.04 5.76
C VAL A 484 12.29 -41.66 6.89
N ASP A 485 12.98 -42.37 7.76
CA ASP A 485 12.45 -43.06 8.95
C ASP A 485 12.51 -42.16 10.20
N ASP A 486 11.78 -42.47 11.27
CA ASP A 486 11.77 -41.65 12.49
C ASP A 486 13.09 -41.70 13.27
N ALA A 487 13.93 -42.71 13.01
CA ALA A 487 15.29 -42.80 13.53
C ALA A 487 16.35 -42.15 12.62
N ASP A 488 15.99 -41.73 11.40
CA ASP A 488 16.92 -41.16 10.43
C ASP A 488 17.27 -39.70 10.75
N SER A 489 18.46 -39.28 10.34
CA SER A 489 18.89 -37.87 10.43
C SER A 489 18.02 -36.87 9.64
N GLY A 490 17.18 -37.36 8.72
CA GLY A 490 16.20 -36.55 8.00
C GLY A 490 14.94 -36.27 8.83
N PHE A 491 14.71 -37.00 9.93
CA PHE A 491 13.60 -36.76 10.83
C PHE A 491 13.99 -35.79 11.95
N THR A 492 13.10 -34.83 12.22
CA THR A 492 13.26 -33.83 13.27
C THR A 492 11.96 -33.72 14.04
N ARG A 493 12.03 -33.57 15.36
CA ARG A 493 10.84 -33.45 16.22
C ARG A 493 11.00 -32.35 17.27
N GLY A 494 9.87 -31.84 17.76
CA GLY A 494 9.82 -30.79 18.80
C GLY A 494 8.54 -30.88 19.66
N GLY A 495 8.35 -29.90 20.52
CA GLY A 495 7.27 -29.87 21.53
C GLY A 495 7.72 -30.38 22.90
N ALA A 496 6.76 -30.66 23.78
CA ALA A 496 6.98 -31.11 25.15
C ALA A 496 7.71 -32.46 25.20
N GLU A 497 8.87 -32.51 25.87
CA GLU A 497 9.73 -33.71 25.89
C GLU A 497 9.06 -34.90 26.59
N ASP A 498 8.19 -34.64 27.58
CA ASP A 498 7.45 -35.63 28.34
C ASP A 498 6.23 -36.22 27.61
N GLY A 499 5.80 -35.60 26.49
CA GLY A 499 4.76 -36.12 25.61
C GLY A 499 5.23 -37.25 24.68
N TRP A 500 6.53 -37.32 24.39
CA TRP A 500 7.08 -38.30 23.46
C TRP A 500 7.26 -39.70 24.07
N ARG A 501 6.91 -40.74 23.30
CA ARG A 501 7.18 -42.15 23.58
C ARG A 501 7.79 -42.81 22.34
N THR A 502 8.58 -43.87 22.55
CA THR A 502 9.21 -44.64 21.46
C THR A 502 9.04 -46.12 21.74
N GLU A 503 8.73 -46.90 20.71
CA GLU A 503 8.44 -48.33 20.82
C GLU A 503 9.15 -49.13 19.72
N THR A 504 9.35 -50.43 19.96
CA THR A 504 9.99 -51.33 18.98
C THR A 504 8.95 -51.92 18.04
N GLU A 505 8.66 -51.20 16.97
CA GLU A 505 7.71 -51.51 15.90
C GLU A 505 7.92 -50.53 14.74
N GLY A 506 7.35 -50.79 13.57
CA GLY A 506 7.38 -49.83 12.46
C GLY A 506 8.47 -50.16 11.44
N THR A 507 8.74 -49.22 10.55
CA THR A 507 9.86 -49.30 9.63
C THR A 507 11.17 -49.24 10.43
N ASN A 508 12.17 -50.02 10.02
CA ASN A 508 13.45 -50.18 10.75
C ASN A 508 13.35 -50.54 12.25
N GLY A 509 12.17 -50.95 12.73
CA GLY A 509 11.95 -51.42 14.10
C GLY A 509 11.84 -50.32 15.15
N SER A 510 11.63 -49.06 14.75
CA SER A 510 11.37 -47.93 15.65
C SER A 510 10.12 -47.19 15.20
N LEU A 511 9.34 -46.70 16.17
CA LEU A 511 8.36 -45.66 15.95
C LEU A 511 8.33 -44.73 17.15
N THR A 512 7.95 -43.49 16.91
CA THR A 512 7.71 -42.49 17.92
C THR A 512 6.22 -42.15 17.94
N TRP A 513 5.62 -42.00 19.13
CA TRP A 513 4.22 -41.61 19.27
C TRP A 513 3.99 -40.62 20.41
N SER A 514 2.86 -39.93 20.35
CA SER A 514 2.34 -39.05 21.42
C SER A 514 0.82 -39.22 21.55
N LEU A 515 0.26 -38.79 22.67
CA LEU A 515 -1.18 -38.66 22.85
C LEU A 515 -1.69 -37.47 22.06
N ASN A 516 -2.84 -37.61 21.41
CA ASN A 516 -3.42 -36.51 20.66
C ASN A 516 -3.89 -35.36 21.58
N SER A 517 -3.99 -34.15 21.02
CA SER A 517 -4.74 -33.06 21.65
C SER A 517 -5.93 -32.61 20.82
N GLU A 518 -6.95 -32.12 21.52
CA GLU A 518 -8.18 -31.57 20.93
C GLU A 518 -8.04 -30.13 20.42
N ARG A 519 -6.91 -29.47 20.72
CA ARG A 519 -6.58 -28.10 20.32
C ARG A 519 -5.07 -27.90 20.25
N ALA A 520 -4.61 -26.82 19.66
CA ALA A 520 -3.19 -26.48 19.64
C ALA A 520 -2.74 -25.91 20.98
N LEU A 521 -1.88 -26.65 21.70
CA LEU A 521 -1.19 -26.17 22.90
C LEU A 521 0.07 -25.36 22.52
N ALA A 522 0.64 -24.59 23.45
CA ALA A 522 1.84 -23.80 23.12
C ALA A 522 3.07 -24.67 22.77
N ASP A 523 3.08 -25.92 23.24
CA ASP A 523 4.18 -26.88 23.21
C ASP A 523 3.77 -28.25 22.65
N TYR A 524 2.72 -28.30 21.82
CA TYR A 524 2.25 -29.56 21.21
C TYR A 524 3.38 -30.30 20.45
N ASN A 525 3.34 -31.63 20.42
CA ASN A 525 4.36 -32.43 19.79
C ASN A 525 4.22 -32.45 18.27
N TRP A 526 5.35 -32.31 17.57
CA TRP A 526 5.39 -32.37 16.11
C TRP A 526 6.65 -33.07 15.61
N GLY A 527 6.51 -33.73 14.47
CA GLY A 527 7.59 -34.39 13.74
C GLY A 527 7.61 -33.94 12.28
N ARG A 528 8.80 -33.99 11.67
CA ARG A 528 9.03 -33.59 10.28
C ARG A 528 10.09 -34.46 9.62
N TRP A 529 9.75 -35.02 8.47
CA TRP A 529 10.64 -35.79 7.60
C TRP A 529 11.13 -34.90 6.46
N ASN A 530 12.44 -34.65 6.41
CA ASN A 530 13.12 -33.78 5.44
C ASN A 530 13.93 -34.65 4.46
N PRO A 531 13.38 -35.00 3.29
CA PRO A 531 14.06 -35.82 2.30
C PRO A 531 15.14 -35.05 1.52
N LYS A 532 16.12 -35.77 0.98
CA LYS A 532 17.05 -35.25 -0.03
C LYS A 532 16.56 -35.64 -1.42
N LEU A 533 15.76 -34.78 -2.04
CA LEU A 533 15.13 -35.03 -3.34
C LEU A 533 15.88 -34.34 -4.48
N ARG A 534 15.71 -34.85 -5.71
CA ARG A 534 15.95 -34.05 -6.92
C ARG A 534 14.67 -33.27 -7.25
N PRO A 535 14.76 -32.09 -7.87
CA PRO A 535 13.58 -31.40 -8.38
C PRO A 535 12.80 -32.33 -9.31
N GLY A 536 11.50 -32.51 -9.07
CA GLY A 536 10.71 -33.50 -9.81
C GLY A 536 9.34 -33.76 -9.20
N ARG A 537 8.58 -34.64 -9.84
CA ARG A 537 7.25 -35.05 -9.39
C ARG A 537 7.35 -36.35 -8.61
N TYR A 538 6.76 -36.39 -7.42
CA TYR A 538 6.81 -37.55 -6.54
C TYR A 538 5.44 -37.85 -5.96
N GLU A 539 5.09 -39.12 -5.86
CA GLU A 539 4.03 -39.59 -4.97
C GLU A 539 4.60 -39.85 -3.58
N VAL A 540 3.91 -39.33 -2.56
CA VAL A 540 4.36 -39.36 -1.17
C VAL A 540 3.50 -40.34 -0.39
N PHE A 541 4.14 -41.21 0.38
CA PHE A 541 3.47 -42.19 1.23
C PHE A 541 3.94 -42.05 2.68
N VAL A 542 3.04 -42.26 3.62
CA VAL A 542 3.35 -42.41 5.06
C VAL A 542 3.16 -43.86 5.45
N TYR A 543 4.06 -44.40 6.27
CA TYR A 543 3.85 -45.69 6.90
C TYR A 543 3.06 -45.53 8.19
N ILE A 544 2.02 -46.34 8.35
CA ILE A 544 1.19 -46.34 9.55
C ILE A 544 1.49 -47.62 10.34
N PRO A 545 2.09 -47.51 11.55
CA PRO A 545 2.32 -48.66 12.43
C PRO A 545 1.03 -49.36 12.86
N GLU A 546 1.12 -50.51 13.51
CA GLU A 546 -0.03 -51.33 13.88
C GLU A 546 -0.63 -50.97 15.24
N ARG A 547 0.19 -50.86 16.30
CA ARG A 547 -0.30 -50.83 17.69
C ARG A 547 -0.45 -49.44 18.31
N PHE A 548 0.29 -48.45 17.83
CA PHE A 548 0.42 -47.13 18.48
C PHE A 548 -0.14 -45.96 17.64
N SER A 549 -1.11 -46.26 16.78
CA SER A 549 -1.59 -45.39 15.70
C SER A 549 -3.12 -45.37 15.66
N THR A 550 -3.76 -44.81 16.69
CA THR A 550 -5.22 -44.90 16.89
C THR A 550 -6.00 -43.64 16.53
N THR A 551 -5.34 -42.58 16.09
CA THR A 551 -6.01 -41.38 15.58
C THR A 551 -6.75 -41.66 14.27
N GLU A 552 -7.97 -41.14 14.16
CA GLU A 552 -8.74 -41.16 12.91
C GLU A 552 -8.49 -39.90 12.06
N ARG A 553 -7.69 -38.95 12.56
CA ARG A 553 -7.59 -37.58 12.04
C ARG A 553 -6.15 -37.04 12.01
N ALA A 554 -5.16 -37.88 11.72
CA ALA A 554 -3.77 -37.42 11.58
C ALA A 554 -3.64 -36.37 10.48
N ARG A 555 -2.99 -35.24 10.80
CA ARG A 555 -2.89 -34.04 9.95
C ARG A 555 -1.50 -33.91 9.33
N TYR A 556 -1.28 -34.53 8.17
CA TYR A 556 -0.01 -34.46 7.47
C TYR A 556 0.07 -33.21 6.58
N TRP A 557 1.06 -32.35 6.83
CA TRP A 557 1.40 -31.22 5.98
C TRP A 557 2.54 -31.59 5.03
N VAL A 558 2.27 -31.58 3.72
CA VAL A 558 3.27 -31.80 2.67
C VAL A 558 3.75 -30.47 2.15
N SER A 559 5.02 -30.13 2.37
CA SER A 559 5.69 -28.94 1.82
C SER A 559 6.34 -29.30 0.50
N HIS A 560 5.90 -28.63 -0.56
CA HIS A 560 6.29 -28.91 -1.94
C HIS A 560 6.40 -27.60 -2.74
N SER A 561 6.85 -27.63 -4.00
CA SER A 561 7.12 -26.42 -4.79
C SER A 561 5.89 -25.52 -5.02
N GLY A 562 4.70 -26.11 -5.07
CA GLY A 562 3.42 -25.39 -5.11
C GLY A 562 2.85 -24.92 -3.76
N GLY A 563 3.62 -25.00 -2.66
CA GLY A 563 3.20 -24.60 -1.32
C GLY A 563 3.00 -25.76 -0.33
N LEU A 564 2.17 -25.53 0.69
CA LEU A 564 1.86 -26.52 1.74
C LEU A 564 0.48 -27.14 1.48
N THR A 565 0.40 -28.47 1.50
CA THR A 565 -0.88 -29.20 1.39
C THR A 565 -1.14 -30.02 2.65
N LEU A 566 -2.29 -29.79 3.31
CA LEU A 566 -2.77 -30.64 4.39
C LEU A 566 -3.47 -31.90 3.85
N ARG A 567 -3.15 -33.06 4.44
CA ARG A 567 -3.76 -34.37 4.18
C ARG A 567 -4.19 -35.01 5.49
N LEU A 568 -5.47 -35.34 5.57
CA LEU A 568 -6.02 -36.10 6.69
C LEU A 568 -5.89 -37.59 6.42
N VAL A 569 -5.32 -38.31 7.38
CA VAL A 569 -5.16 -39.77 7.34
C VAL A 569 -5.77 -40.36 8.60
N ASP A 570 -6.63 -41.35 8.40
CA ASP A 570 -7.09 -42.22 9.47
C ASP A 570 -6.01 -43.27 9.74
N GLN A 571 -5.20 -43.07 10.78
CA GLN A 571 -4.16 -44.02 11.13
C GLN A 571 -4.77 -45.32 11.67
N ALA A 572 -5.85 -45.23 12.45
CA ALA A 572 -6.52 -46.39 13.03
C ALA A 572 -7.02 -47.39 11.96
N ALA A 573 -7.55 -46.89 10.85
CA ALA A 573 -8.04 -47.72 9.74
C ALA A 573 -6.95 -48.25 8.81
N ASN A 574 -5.73 -47.71 8.90
CA ASN A 574 -4.64 -48.00 7.97
C ASN A 574 -3.44 -48.67 8.64
N SER A 575 -3.65 -49.43 9.72
CA SER A 575 -2.58 -50.15 10.40
C SER A 575 -1.73 -51.03 9.45
N ASN A 576 -0.43 -51.03 9.72
CA ASN A 576 0.61 -51.85 9.10
C ASN A 576 0.72 -51.71 7.56
N ARG A 577 0.61 -50.50 7.02
CA ARG A 577 0.74 -50.26 5.57
C ARG A 577 1.24 -48.86 5.21
N TRP A 578 1.66 -48.71 3.95
CA TRP A 578 1.88 -47.40 3.33
C TRP A 578 0.57 -46.79 2.84
N VAL A 579 0.35 -45.52 3.16
CA VAL A 579 -0.81 -44.72 2.73
C VAL A 579 -0.32 -43.54 1.89
N SER A 580 -0.88 -43.37 0.69
CA SER A 580 -0.54 -42.22 -0.17
C SER A 580 -1.12 -40.93 0.40
N LEU A 581 -0.28 -39.89 0.49
CA LEU A 581 -0.66 -38.50 0.72
C LEU A 581 -0.96 -37.77 -0.61
N GLY A 582 -0.64 -38.39 -1.74
CA GLY A 582 -0.82 -37.85 -3.08
C GLY A 582 0.49 -37.50 -3.80
N THR A 583 0.34 -36.93 -4.99
CA THR A 583 1.45 -36.61 -5.91
C THR A 583 1.71 -35.11 -5.94
N PHE A 584 2.98 -34.71 -5.78
CA PHE A 584 3.38 -33.31 -5.67
C PHE A 584 4.67 -33.04 -6.45
N ASN A 585 4.86 -31.79 -6.87
CA ASN A 585 6.12 -31.32 -7.44
C ASN A 585 7.02 -30.81 -6.32
N PHE A 586 8.24 -31.31 -6.23
CA PHE A 586 9.24 -30.94 -5.24
C PHE A 586 10.36 -30.14 -5.89
N SER A 587 10.96 -29.24 -5.12
CA SER A 587 12.01 -28.32 -5.57
C SER A 587 13.41 -28.95 -5.51
N GLY A 588 13.57 -30.05 -4.75
CA GLY A 588 14.85 -30.66 -4.38
C GLY A 588 15.60 -29.91 -3.27
N GLY A 589 14.96 -28.93 -2.62
CA GLY A 589 15.59 -28.08 -1.60
C GLY A 589 15.24 -28.46 -0.16
N GLU A 590 15.87 -27.79 0.81
CA GLU A 590 15.64 -28.01 2.25
C GLU A 590 14.21 -27.66 2.74
N ARG A 591 13.40 -27.05 1.87
CA ARG A 591 12.00 -26.70 2.16
C ARG A 591 11.01 -27.79 1.78
N ASP A 592 11.48 -28.85 1.13
CA ASP A 592 10.67 -30.01 0.82
C ASP A 592 10.62 -30.92 2.06
N TYR A 593 9.43 -31.20 2.60
CA TYR A 593 9.26 -32.07 3.77
C TYR A 593 7.81 -32.53 3.95
N VAL A 594 7.62 -33.54 4.79
CA VAL A 594 6.30 -33.87 5.37
C VAL A 594 6.35 -33.59 6.87
N SER A 595 5.30 -33.00 7.44
CA SER A 595 5.18 -32.73 8.87
C SER A 595 3.86 -33.25 9.42
N LEU A 596 3.88 -33.72 10.67
CA LEU A 596 2.71 -34.18 11.40
C LEU A 596 2.80 -33.64 12.84
N ALA A 597 1.67 -33.21 13.40
CA ALA A 597 1.52 -32.81 14.81
C ALA A 597 0.50 -33.72 15.52
N ASP A 598 0.59 -33.79 16.84
CA ASP A 598 -0.38 -34.48 17.72
C ASP A 598 -1.75 -33.76 17.86
N VAL A 599 -1.90 -32.57 17.26
CA VAL A 599 -3.17 -31.82 17.26
C VAL A 599 -4.14 -32.45 16.25
N THR A 600 -5.03 -33.34 16.68
CA THR A 600 -5.95 -34.09 15.79
C THR A 600 -7.40 -33.62 15.87
N PHE A 601 -7.76 -32.80 16.87
CA PHE A 601 -9.13 -32.38 17.15
C PHE A 601 -10.08 -33.52 17.53
N GLU A 602 -9.52 -34.64 17.96
CA GLU A 602 -10.25 -35.67 18.71
C GLU A 602 -10.14 -35.32 20.21
N PRO A 603 -11.04 -35.83 21.07
CA PRO A 603 -11.00 -35.53 22.51
C PRO A 603 -9.59 -35.69 23.10
N ASP A 604 -9.23 -34.81 24.03
CA ASP A 604 -7.85 -34.74 24.54
C ASP A 604 -7.38 -36.09 25.11
N GLN A 605 -6.17 -36.50 24.70
CA GLN A 605 -5.53 -37.74 25.13
C GLN A 605 -6.35 -39.03 24.89
N SER A 606 -7.28 -39.00 23.92
CA SER A 606 -8.13 -40.17 23.60
C SER A 606 -7.52 -41.11 22.56
N ARG A 607 -6.53 -40.65 21.79
CA ARG A 607 -5.91 -41.34 20.66
C ARG A 607 -4.39 -41.25 20.70
N LEU A 608 -3.75 -42.15 19.98
CA LEU A 608 -2.31 -42.23 19.76
C LEU A 608 -2.00 -41.74 18.34
N VAL A 609 -1.07 -40.80 18.22
CA VAL A 609 -0.56 -40.29 16.94
C VAL A 609 0.84 -40.85 16.74
N ALA A 610 1.06 -41.58 15.65
CA ALA A 610 2.34 -42.21 15.34
C ALA A 610 3.12 -41.47 14.24
N TRP A 611 4.44 -41.38 14.46
CA TRP A 611 5.47 -41.01 13.49
C TRP A 611 6.38 -42.22 13.28
N ASP A 612 6.50 -42.65 12.03
CA ASP A 612 7.38 -43.73 11.60
C ASP A 612 8.12 -43.25 10.33
N ALA A 613 7.78 -43.76 9.14
CA ALA A 613 8.50 -43.45 7.92
C ALA A 613 7.65 -42.72 6.87
N VAL A 614 8.32 -41.92 6.03
CA VAL A 614 7.76 -41.30 4.83
C VAL A 614 8.59 -41.69 3.62
N LYS A 615 7.90 -41.99 2.52
CA LYS A 615 8.48 -42.44 1.26
C LYS A 615 8.07 -41.50 0.12
N TRP A 616 9.03 -41.11 -0.71
CA TRP A 616 8.84 -40.35 -1.95
C TRP A 616 9.21 -41.22 -3.14
N GLU A 617 8.23 -41.51 -4.00
CA GLU A 617 8.41 -42.26 -5.24
C GLU A 617 8.34 -41.31 -6.44
N GLU A 618 9.42 -41.20 -7.22
CA GLU A 618 9.45 -40.38 -8.44
C GLU A 618 8.42 -40.89 -9.47
N ARG A 619 7.71 -39.96 -10.14
CA ARG A 619 6.60 -40.24 -11.06
C ARG A 619 6.81 -39.66 -12.46
#